data_AF-A0A958DYN1-F1
#
_entry.id   AF-A0A958DYN1-F1
#
_cell.length_a   1.000
_cell.length_b   1.000
_cell.length_c   1.000
_cell.angle_alpha   90.00
_cell.angle_beta   90.00
_cell.angle_gamma   90.00
#
_symmetry.space_group_name_H-M   'P 1'
#
loop_
_entity.id
_entity.type
_entity.pdbx_description
1 polymer ?
#
loop_
_entity_poly.entity_id
_entity_poly.type
_entity_poly.pdbx_seq_one_letter_code
_entity_poly.pdbx_strand_id
1 'polypeptide(L)'
;MTEAQSRQIFLVMVFWAFAFFCRPVAAQATADHPYLPLSIPDHDVKPLRNLVDPQFQKSLEARLQQNPLWAKLMADKRLAVGLVDLSDPENVKFARVNGNQMMYAASLPKLAILLAAENAIEEGKIPNTQDVQNDLRIMISQSNNQAATRMYRMVGGAKYIEKVLRNPHNQFYDTRYGGGLWVGRPYAKGGQRYGDPMKNLS
;
A
#
# COMPACT_ATOMS: atom_id res chain seq x y z
N MET A 1 25.49 -74.79 12.53
CA MET A 1 25.63 -73.72 11.52
C MET A 1 24.56 -73.99 10.49
N THR A 2 23.44 -73.27 10.38
CA THR A 2 23.11 -71.88 10.72
C THR A 2 21.60 -71.80 10.88
N GLU A 3 21.15 -71.05 11.90
CA GLU A 3 19.76 -70.77 12.22
C GLU A 3 19.05 -70.01 11.08
N ALA A 4 17.79 -70.37 10.82
CA ALA A 4 16.83 -69.47 10.18
C ALA A 4 15.51 -69.57 10.96
N GLN A 5 15.44 -68.80 12.04
CA GLN A 5 14.22 -68.63 12.82
C GLN A 5 13.16 -67.91 11.98
N SER A 6 12.04 -68.60 11.76
CA SER A 6 10.78 -68.03 11.29
C SER A 6 10.30 -66.97 12.28
N ARG A 7 10.46 -65.69 11.92
CA ARG A 7 9.79 -64.59 12.61
C ARG A 7 8.40 -64.41 12.01
N GLN A 8 7.38 -64.92 12.68
CA GLN A 8 6.01 -64.45 12.48
C GLN A 8 5.93 -63.00 12.96
N ILE A 9 5.80 -62.06 12.03
CA ILE A 9 5.53 -60.66 12.34
C ILE A 9 4.01 -60.55 12.53
N PHE A 10 3.59 -60.45 13.79
CA PHE A 10 2.22 -60.05 14.14
C PHE A 10 2.02 -58.60 13.68
N LEU A 11 1.22 -58.41 12.64
CA LEU A 11 0.81 -57.08 12.19
C LEU A 11 -0.24 -56.54 13.16
N VAL A 12 0.19 -55.82 14.20
CA VAL A 12 -0.73 -55.08 15.07
C VAL A 12 -1.16 -53.81 14.33
N MET A 13 -2.31 -53.86 13.66
CA MET A 13 -2.96 -52.66 13.13
C MET A 13 -3.57 -51.86 14.28
N VAL A 14 -2.82 -50.87 14.79
CA VAL A 14 -3.35 -49.87 15.71
C VAL A 14 -4.13 -48.84 14.89
N PHE A 15 -5.46 -48.99 14.84
CA PHE A 15 -6.35 -47.96 14.34
C PHE A 15 -6.42 -46.80 15.35
N TRP A 16 -5.66 -45.73 15.10
CA TRP A 16 -5.91 -44.45 15.75
C TRP A 16 -7.18 -43.85 15.15
N ALA A 17 -8.32 -44.04 15.81
CA ALA A 17 -9.51 -43.25 15.56
C ALA A 17 -9.25 -41.82 16.03
N PHE A 18 -8.71 -40.98 15.14
CA PHE A 18 -8.76 -39.52 15.32
C PHE A 18 -10.23 -39.11 15.19
N ALA A 19 -10.94 -39.11 16.31
CA ALA A 19 -12.19 -38.38 16.41
C ALA A 19 -11.86 -36.89 16.24
N PHE A 20 -11.97 -36.41 15.00
CA PHE A 20 -12.01 -34.99 14.70
C PHE A 20 -13.28 -34.44 15.35
N PHE A 21 -13.19 -34.07 16.63
CA PHE A 21 -14.14 -33.15 17.24
C PHE A 21 -13.92 -31.81 16.58
N CYS A 22 -14.51 -31.64 15.40
CA CYS A 22 -14.75 -30.33 14.83
C CYS A 22 -15.79 -29.68 15.75
N ARG A 23 -15.32 -29.06 16.84
CA ARG A 23 -16.15 -28.10 17.58
C ARG A 23 -16.48 -27.01 16.57
N PRO A 24 -17.76 -26.78 16.23
CA PRO A 24 -18.10 -25.57 15.52
C PRO A 24 -17.65 -24.43 16.44
N VAL A 25 -16.61 -23.70 16.04
CA VAL A 25 -16.38 -22.38 16.57
C VAL A 25 -17.60 -21.61 16.12
N ALA A 26 -18.56 -21.44 17.04
CA ALA A 26 -19.58 -20.44 16.87
C ALA A 26 -18.82 -19.13 16.64
N ALA A 27 -18.88 -18.60 15.42
CA ALA A 27 -18.44 -17.26 15.15
C ALA A 27 -19.27 -16.36 16.07
N GLN A 28 -18.69 -15.93 17.19
CA GLN A 28 -19.22 -14.81 17.93
C GLN A 28 -19.07 -13.60 17.01
N ALA A 29 -20.14 -13.31 16.28
CA ALA A 29 -20.35 -12.05 15.61
C ALA A 29 -20.46 -10.97 16.70
N THR A 30 -19.33 -10.41 17.10
CA THR A 30 -19.28 -9.26 18.00
C THR A 30 -18.36 -8.21 17.39
N ALA A 31 -18.89 -7.55 16.37
CA ALA A 31 -18.70 -6.13 16.08
C ALA A 31 -19.73 -5.81 15.00
N ASP A 32 -20.70 -4.95 15.29
CA ASP A 32 -21.47 -4.27 14.25
C ASP A 32 -20.44 -3.65 13.30
N HIS A 33 -20.29 -4.21 12.09
CA HIS A 33 -19.44 -3.58 11.10
C HIS A 33 -20.15 -2.29 10.67
N PRO A 34 -19.62 -1.10 11.00
CA PRO A 34 -20.25 0.13 10.55
C PRO A 34 -20.31 0.13 9.02
N TYR A 35 -21.50 0.37 8.47
CA TYR A 35 -21.70 0.46 7.02
C TYR A 35 -20.75 1.52 6.44
N LEU A 36 -20.02 1.15 5.39
CA LEU A 36 -19.23 2.12 4.63
C LEU A 36 -20.17 2.99 3.77
N PRO A 37 -19.90 4.30 3.63
CA PRO A 37 -18.76 5.04 4.20
C PRO A 37 -18.97 5.39 5.69
N LEU A 38 -17.88 5.36 6.46
CA LEU A 38 -17.86 5.84 7.85
C LEU A 38 -18.06 7.35 7.88
N SER A 39 -19.02 7.82 8.68
CA SER A 39 -19.20 9.24 8.94
C SER A 39 -18.48 9.59 10.24
N ILE A 40 -17.27 10.12 10.11
CA ILE A 40 -16.42 10.53 11.23
C ILE A 40 -16.15 12.03 11.03
N PRO A 41 -16.32 12.89 12.04
CA PRO A 41 -15.95 14.29 11.94
C PRO A 41 -14.46 14.46 11.58
N ASP A 42 -14.13 15.42 10.72
CA ASP A 42 -12.73 15.63 10.26
C ASP A 42 -11.73 15.83 11.41
N HIS A 43 -12.17 16.43 12.53
CA HIS A 43 -11.32 16.66 13.70
C HIS A 43 -10.99 15.38 14.48
N ASP A 44 -11.79 14.32 14.31
CA ASP A 44 -11.57 13.02 14.93
C ASP A 44 -10.68 12.11 14.06
N VAL A 45 -10.49 12.45 12.77
CA VAL A 45 -9.59 11.74 11.88
C VAL A 45 -8.13 12.02 12.27
N LYS A 46 -7.55 11.08 13.00
CA LYS A 46 -6.14 11.15 13.43
C LYS A 46 -5.20 10.95 12.23
N PRO A 47 -4.14 11.77 12.10
CA PRO A 47 -3.11 11.53 11.08
C PRO A 47 -2.48 10.15 11.26
N LEU A 48 -2.30 9.38 10.17
CA LEU A 48 -1.76 8.01 10.22
C LEU A 48 -0.43 7.89 10.98
N ARG A 49 0.43 8.90 10.86
CA ARG A 49 1.71 9.00 11.59
C ARG A 49 1.58 9.01 13.12
N ASN A 50 0.42 9.38 13.65
CA ASN A 50 0.12 9.38 15.09
C ASN A 50 -0.48 8.04 15.55
N LEU A 51 -0.76 7.13 14.61
CA LEU A 51 -1.36 5.81 14.88
C LEU A 51 -0.31 4.69 14.95
N VAL A 52 0.98 5.04 15.08
CA VAL A 52 2.06 4.05 15.19
C VAL A 52 1.89 3.28 16.50
N ASP A 53 1.58 1.99 16.39
CA ASP A 53 1.41 1.12 17.55
C ASP A 53 2.73 0.36 17.85
N PRO A 54 3.31 0.48 19.06
CA PRO A 54 4.60 -0.14 19.37
C PRO A 54 4.63 -1.67 19.25
N GLN A 55 3.54 -2.34 19.65
CA GLN A 55 3.49 -3.81 19.61
C GLN A 55 3.36 -4.29 18.16
N PHE A 56 2.52 -3.61 17.36
CA PHE A 56 2.34 -3.87 15.94
C PHE A 56 3.61 -3.60 15.16
N GLN A 57 4.31 -2.51 15.47
CA GLN A 57 5.63 -2.17 14.92
C GLN A 57 6.64 -3.28 15.16
N LYS A 58 6.79 -3.72 16.42
CA LYS A 58 7.71 -4.82 16.77
C LYS A 58 7.36 -6.11 16.05
N SER A 59 6.07 -6.38 15.87
CA SER A 59 5.57 -7.60 15.20
C SER A 59 5.88 -7.57 13.69
N LEU A 60 5.68 -6.42 13.05
CA LEU A 60 6.05 -6.20 11.65
C LEU A 60 7.57 -6.38 11.45
N GLU A 61 8.38 -5.73 12.28
CA GLU A 61 9.84 -5.80 12.19
C GLU A 61 10.35 -7.24 12.37
N ALA A 62 9.87 -7.95 13.41
CA ALA A 62 10.24 -9.33 13.65
C ALA A 62 9.89 -10.24 12.46
N ARG A 63 8.71 -10.04 11.85
CA ARG A 63 8.31 -10.82 10.66
C ARG A 63 9.17 -10.51 9.44
N LEU A 64 9.49 -9.24 9.19
CA LEU A 64 10.34 -8.86 8.05
C LEU A 64 11.79 -9.33 8.22
N GLN A 65 12.31 -9.34 9.46
CA GLN A 65 13.67 -9.78 9.78
C GLN A 65 13.90 -11.28 9.58
N GLN A 66 12.85 -12.10 9.61
CA GLN A 66 12.95 -13.55 9.34
C GLN A 66 13.46 -13.87 7.93
N ASN A 67 13.34 -12.94 7.00
CA ASN A 67 13.92 -13.06 5.66
C ASN A 67 15.24 -12.28 5.59
N PRO A 68 16.41 -12.95 5.48
CA PRO A 68 17.71 -12.27 5.47
C PRO A 68 17.88 -11.26 4.33
N LEU A 69 17.27 -11.51 3.16
CA LEU A 69 17.29 -10.58 2.04
C LEU A 69 16.53 -9.29 2.39
N TRP A 70 15.33 -9.40 2.98
CA TRP A 70 14.55 -8.24 3.38
C TRP A 70 15.22 -7.48 4.51
N ALA A 71 15.78 -8.17 5.51
CA ALA A 71 16.56 -7.57 6.59
C ALA A 71 17.69 -6.69 6.03
N LYS A 72 18.46 -7.23 5.07
CA LYS A 72 19.52 -6.49 4.38
C LYS A 72 18.98 -5.29 3.60
N LEU A 73 17.93 -5.47 2.79
CA LEU A 73 17.35 -4.38 2.00
C LEU A 73 16.76 -3.26 2.89
N MET A 74 16.17 -3.59 4.03
CA MET A 74 15.69 -2.60 5.00
C MET A 74 16.86 -1.84 5.63
N ALA A 75 17.92 -2.53 6.05
CA ALA A 75 19.13 -1.90 6.60
C ALA A 75 19.79 -0.95 5.58
N ASP A 76 19.83 -1.35 4.30
CA ASP A 76 20.36 -0.56 3.20
C ASP A 76 19.40 0.56 2.73
N LYS A 77 18.21 0.70 3.34
CA LYS A 77 17.14 1.64 2.95
C LYS A 77 16.65 1.48 1.50
N ARG A 78 16.73 0.24 1.00
CA ARG A 78 16.29 -0.19 -0.33
C ARG A 78 14.94 -0.92 -0.32
N LEU A 79 14.35 -1.12 0.86
CA LEU A 79 13.00 -1.59 1.06
C LEU A 79 12.32 -0.71 2.10
N ALA A 80 11.13 -0.20 1.78
CA ALA A 80 10.23 0.45 2.72
C ALA A 80 8.90 -0.31 2.75
N VAL A 81 8.32 -0.41 3.93
CA VAL A 81 7.05 -1.13 4.17
C VAL A 81 6.19 -0.27 5.09
N GLY A 82 4.92 -0.10 4.76
CA GLY A 82 3.91 0.44 5.66
C GLY A 82 2.76 -0.56 5.76
N LEU A 83 2.26 -0.78 6.97
CA LEU A 83 1.15 -1.69 7.23
C LEU A 83 0.14 -0.98 8.12
N VAL A 84 -1.11 -0.91 7.66
CA VAL A 84 -2.24 -0.35 8.41
C VAL A 84 -3.21 -1.50 8.70
N ASP A 85 -3.56 -1.68 9.97
CA ASP A 85 -4.63 -2.57 10.40
C ASP A 85 -5.93 -1.78 10.46
N LEU A 86 -6.89 -2.17 9.61
CA LEU A 86 -8.23 -1.59 9.50
C LEU A 86 -9.32 -2.59 9.94
N SER A 87 -8.94 -3.67 10.61
CA SER A 87 -9.90 -4.68 11.11
C SER A 87 -10.87 -4.12 12.14
N ASP A 88 -10.42 -3.12 12.91
CA ASP A 88 -11.22 -2.32 13.85
C ASP A 88 -11.06 -0.83 13.50
N PRO A 89 -12.05 -0.20 12.84
CA PRO A 89 -11.98 1.20 12.43
C PRO A 89 -11.84 2.20 13.61
N GLU A 90 -12.28 1.82 14.81
CA GLU A 90 -12.13 2.65 16.02
C GLU A 90 -10.72 2.52 16.63
N ASN A 91 -9.99 1.48 16.25
CA ASN A 91 -8.66 1.14 16.76
C ASN A 91 -7.67 0.84 15.64
N VAL A 92 -7.53 1.78 14.70
CA VAL A 92 -6.56 1.68 13.60
C VAL A 92 -5.13 1.66 14.14
N LYS A 93 -4.35 0.67 13.69
CA LYS A 93 -2.93 0.54 14.04
C LYS A 93 -2.06 0.71 12.81
N PHE A 94 -0.94 1.40 12.98
CA PHE A 94 0.03 1.61 11.92
C PHE A 94 1.41 1.11 12.34
N ALA A 95 2.13 0.51 11.39
CA ALA A 95 3.53 0.13 11.53
C ALA A 95 4.26 0.42 10.23
N ARG A 96 5.54 0.78 10.31
CA ARG A 96 6.34 1.09 9.12
C ARG A 96 7.82 0.83 9.31
N VAL A 97 8.49 0.42 8.24
CA VAL A 97 9.95 0.38 8.13
C VAL A 97 10.37 1.28 6.98
N ASN A 98 11.37 2.15 7.23
CA ASN A 98 11.84 3.16 6.27
C ASN A 98 10.72 4.06 5.69
N GLY A 99 9.62 4.28 6.43
CA GLY A 99 8.44 4.95 5.89
C GLY A 99 8.59 6.44 5.57
N ASN A 100 9.71 7.08 5.91
CA ASN A 100 10.06 8.44 5.51
C ASN A 100 11.19 8.46 4.44
N GLN A 101 11.52 7.32 3.86
CA GLN A 101 12.55 7.21 2.84
C GLN A 101 11.93 7.49 1.46
N MET A 102 12.33 8.58 0.80
CA MET A 102 12.02 8.77 -0.62
C MET A 102 12.66 7.65 -1.45
N MET A 103 11.86 7.06 -2.32
CA MET A 103 12.26 5.97 -3.20
C MET A 103 11.62 6.14 -4.58
N TYR A 104 12.30 5.62 -5.61
CA TYR A 104 11.69 5.52 -6.94
C TYR A 104 10.57 4.47 -6.91
N ALA A 105 9.35 4.90 -7.22
CA ALA A 105 8.15 4.07 -7.07
C ALA A 105 7.54 3.61 -8.41
N ALA A 106 8.31 3.69 -9.51
CA ALA A 106 7.89 3.29 -10.85
C ALA A 106 6.52 3.87 -11.26
N SER A 107 5.47 3.05 -11.35
CA SER A 107 4.13 3.49 -11.78
C SER A 107 3.22 3.98 -10.65
N LEU A 108 3.62 3.85 -9.38
CA LEU A 108 2.83 4.34 -8.25
C LEU A 108 2.50 5.84 -8.34
N PRO A 109 3.39 6.73 -8.81
CA PRO A 109 3.07 8.16 -8.93
C PRO A 109 1.93 8.50 -9.90
N LYS A 110 1.42 7.55 -10.70
CA LYS A 110 0.17 7.76 -11.47
C LYS A 110 -1.03 8.11 -10.57
N LEU A 111 -0.99 7.70 -9.30
CA LEU A 111 -1.97 8.13 -8.30
C LEU A 111 -1.96 9.66 -8.07
N ALA A 112 -0.80 10.30 -8.20
CA ALA A 112 -0.72 11.76 -8.11
C ALA A 112 -1.33 12.45 -9.35
N ILE A 113 -1.19 11.84 -10.53
CA ILE A 113 -1.88 12.32 -11.74
C ILE A 113 -3.39 12.17 -11.58
N LEU A 114 -3.86 11.03 -11.05
CA LEU A 114 -5.28 10.80 -10.76
C LEU A 114 -5.81 11.87 -9.81
N LEU A 115 -5.17 12.07 -8.64
CA LEU A 115 -5.59 13.08 -7.68
C LEU A 115 -5.64 14.48 -8.31
N ALA A 116 -4.61 14.85 -9.08
CA ALA A 116 -4.59 16.13 -9.77
C ALA A 116 -5.71 16.25 -10.81
N ALA A 117 -6.06 15.17 -11.51
CA ALA A 117 -7.16 15.16 -12.46
C ALA A 117 -8.52 15.35 -11.77
N GLU A 118 -8.78 14.63 -10.67
CA GLU A 118 -10.02 14.80 -9.90
C GLU A 118 -10.16 16.24 -9.38
N ASN A 119 -9.09 16.79 -8.80
CA ASN A 119 -9.08 18.20 -8.36
C ASN A 119 -9.30 19.17 -9.54
N ALA A 120 -8.74 18.89 -10.72
CA ALA A 120 -8.94 19.73 -11.90
C ALA A 120 -10.36 19.62 -12.48
N ILE A 121 -10.99 18.45 -12.39
CA ILE A 121 -12.39 18.22 -12.78
C ILE A 121 -13.32 19.00 -11.84
N GLU A 122 -13.11 18.89 -10.53
CA GLU A 122 -13.91 19.59 -9.52
C GLU A 122 -13.81 21.12 -9.66
N GLU A 123 -12.60 21.64 -9.93
CA GLU A 123 -12.38 23.06 -10.21
C GLU A 123 -12.86 23.50 -11.62
N GLY A 124 -13.40 22.59 -12.44
CA GLY A 124 -13.86 22.88 -13.80
C GLY A 124 -12.74 23.21 -14.81
N LYS A 125 -11.47 22.91 -14.48
CA LYS A 125 -10.30 23.19 -15.32
C LYS A 125 -10.16 22.21 -16.49
N ILE A 126 -10.59 20.98 -16.30
CA ILE A 126 -10.65 19.96 -17.36
C ILE A 126 -12.07 19.35 -17.38
N PRO A 127 -12.58 18.94 -18.54
CA PRO A 127 -13.94 18.44 -18.64
C PRO A 127 -14.04 17.00 -18.11
N ASN A 128 -15.17 16.68 -17.46
CA ASN A 128 -15.48 15.32 -17.03
C ASN A 128 -16.14 14.52 -18.17
N THR A 129 -15.39 14.22 -19.22
CA THR A 129 -15.90 13.46 -20.38
C THR A 129 -15.65 11.96 -20.24
N GLN A 130 -16.36 11.18 -21.05
CA GLN A 130 -16.15 9.73 -21.13
C GLN A 130 -14.71 9.35 -21.52
N ASP A 131 -14.07 10.14 -22.38
CA ASP A 131 -12.68 9.93 -22.80
C ASP A 131 -11.70 10.17 -21.64
N VAL A 132 -11.91 11.24 -20.87
CA VAL A 132 -11.11 11.55 -19.68
C VAL A 132 -11.26 10.44 -18.64
N GLN A 133 -12.49 10.00 -18.38
CA GLN A 133 -12.78 8.90 -17.46
C GLN A 133 -12.13 7.58 -17.93
N ASN A 134 -12.16 7.29 -19.22
CA ASN A 134 -11.49 6.12 -19.76
C ASN A 134 -9.96 6.19 -19.60
N ASP A 135 -9.36 7.35 -19.88
CA ASP A 135 -7.91 7.56 -19.70
C ASP A 135 -7.48 7.40 -18.25
N LEU A 136 -8.22 7.97 -17.29
CA LEU A 136 -8.00 7.77 -15.86
C LEU A 136 -8.10 6.28 -15.48
N ARG A 137 -9.15 5.60 -15.98
CA ARG A 137 -9.37 4.17 -15.73
C ARG A 137 -8.20 3.31 -16.21
N ILE A 138 -7.78 3.45 -17.46
CA ILE A 138 -6.72 2.59 -18.03
C ILE A 138 -5.32 3.01 -17.52
N MET A 139 -5.13 4.27 -17.15
CA MET A 139 -3.92 4.73 -16.47
C MET A 139 -3.70 3.96 -15.17
N ILE A 140 -4.76 3.75 -14.39
CA ILE A 140 -4.67 3.09 -13.08
C ILE A 140 -4.80 1.56 -13.21
N SER A 141 -5.88 1.07 -13.82
CA SER A 141 -6.17 -0.37 -13.87
C SER A 141 -5.19 -1.18 -14.71
N GLN A 142 -4.58 -0.56 -15.73
CA GLN A 142 -3.65 -1.21 -16.65
C GLN A 142 -2.25 -0.58 -16.61
N SER A 143 -2.01 0.37 -15.72
CA SER A 143 -0.76 1.13 -15.65
C SER A 143 -0.37 1.76 -17.00
N ASN A 144 -1.34 2.17 -17.83
CA ASN A 144 -1.08 2.60 -19.20
C ASN A 144 -0.29 3.93 -19.27
N ASN A 145 0.92 3.90 -19.83
CA ASN A 145 1.82 5.06 -19.89
C ASN A 145 1.35 6.15 -20.87
N GLN A 146 0.62 5.79 -21.93
CA GLN A 146 0.13 6.76 -22.92
C GLN A 146 -1.03 7.56 -22.32
N ALA A 147 -1.97 6.88 -21.66
CA ALA A 147 -3.05 7.53 -20.91
C ALA A 147 -2.50 8.41 -19.79
N ALA A 148 -1.53 7.90 -19.01
CA ALA A 148 -0.84 8.70 -17.99
C ALA A 148 -0.21 9.98 -18.58
N THR A 149 0.37 9.89 -19.78
CA THR A 149 0.97 11.04 -20.45
C THR A 149 -0.07 12.05 -20.93
N ARG A 150 -1.20 11.58 -21.47
CA ARG A 150 -2.32 12.47 -21.86
C ARG A 150 -2.88 13.19 -20.63
N MET A 151 -3.17 12.46 -19.56
CA MET A 151 -3.68 13.03 -18.31
C MET A 151 -2.68 13.98 -17.66
N TYR A 152 -1.40 13.61 -17.58
CA TYR A 152 -0.34 14.50 -17.09
C TYR A 152 -0.33 15.85 -17.83
N ARG A 153 -0.43 15.82 -19.17
CA ARG A 153 -0.46 17.05 -19.97
C ARG A 153 -1.75 17.84 -19.75
N MET A 154 -2.89 17.15 -19.74
CA MET A 154 -4.21 17.75 -19.60
C MET A 154 -4.36 18.50 -18.27
N VAL A 155 -3.84 17.96 -17.16
CA VAL A 155 -3.90 18.62 -15.84
C VAL A 155 -2.92 19.79 -15.68
N GLY A 156 -2.07 20.08 -16.68
CA GLY A 156 -1.05 21.14 -16.59
C GLY A 156 0.32 20.69 -16.09
N GLY A 157 0.59 19.38 -16.08
CA GLY A 157 1.90 18.80 -15.83
C GLY A 157 2.40 18.93 -14.38
N ALA A 158 3.71 18.77 -14.20
CA ALA A 158 4.35 18.62 -12.89
C ALA A 158 4.06 19.79 -11.93
N LYS A 159 3.96 21.03 -12.43
CA LYS A 159 3.69 22.20 -11.57
C LYS A 159 2.31 22.14 -10.91
N TYR A 160 1.29 21.74 -11.67
CA TYR A 160 -0.06 21.62 -11.12
C TYR A 160 -0.17 20.40 -10.21
N ILE A 161 0.43 19.27 -10.61
CA ILE A 161 0.48 18.07 -9.77
C ILE A 161 1.19 18.36 -8.44
N GLU A 162 2.34 19.04 -8.44
CA GLU A 162 3.02 19.47 -7.22
C GLU A 162 2.10 20.33 -6.34
N LYS A 163 1.43 21.34 -6.92
CA LYS A 163 0.50 22.20 -6.18
C LYS A 163 -0.56 21.37 -5.45
N VAL A 164 -1.17 20.40 -6.15
CA VAL A 164 -2.20 19.53 -5.57
C VAL A 164 -1.63 18.64 -4.48
N LEU A 165 -0.46 18.04 -4.69
CA LEU A 165 0.19 17.14 -3.71
C LEU A 165 0.61 17.86 -2.42
N ARG A 166 1.03 19.13 -2.54
CA ARG A 166 1.46 19.96 -1.41
C ARG A 166 0.32 20.73 -0.74
N ASN A 167 -0.91 20.61 -1.25
CA ASN A 167 -2.07 21.24 -0.64
C ASN A 167 -2.20 20.75 0.83
N PRO A 168 -2.33 21.66 1.83
CA PRO A 168 -2.48 21.29 3.23
C PRO A 168 -3.63 20.33 3.55
N HIS A 169 -4.66 20.27 2.71
CA HIS A 169 -5.76 19.30 2.83
C HIS A 169 -5.35 17.89 2.35
N ASN A 170 -4.50 17.81 1.33
CA ASN A 170 -4.13 16.55 0.68
C ASN A 170 -2.89 15.91 1.32
N GLN A 171 -1.87 16.72 1.65
CA GLN A 171 -0.61 16.32 2.32
C GLN A 171 0.11 15.09 1.71
N PHE A 172 -0.06 14.81 0.42
CA PHE A 172 0.60 13.69 -0.26
C PHE A 172 2.07 13.96 -0.62
N TYR A 173 2.57 15.17 -0.37
CA TYR A 173 4.00 15.48 -0.35
C TYR A 173 4.32 16.50 0.76
N ASP A 174 5.10 16.10 1.76
CA ASP A 174 5.55 16.98 2.86
C ASP A 174 7.05 16.77 3.14
N THR A 175 7.83 17.83 2.93
CA THR A 175 9.29 17.79 3.10
C THR A 175 9.72 17.51 4.55
N ARG A 176 8.88 17.84 5.53
CA ARG A 176 9.15 17.60 6.95
C ARG A 176 9.09 16.11 7.32
N TYR A 177 8.40 15.30 6.50
CA TYR A 177 8.18 13.88 6.76
C TYR A 177 8.77 12.97 5.68
N GLY A 178 9.79 13.44 4.96
CA GLY A 178 10.48 12.62 3.97
C GLY A 178 9.85 12.64 2.58
N GLY A 179 9.00 13.63 2.26
CA GLY A 179 8.46 13.84 0.92
C GLY A 179 7.12 13.17 0.71
N GLY A 180 6.99 12.41 -0.37
CA GLY A 180 5.74 11.74 -0.75
C GLY A 180 5.69 11.39 -2.22
N LEU A 181 4.50 11.43 -2.82
CA LEU A 181 4.34 11.18 -4.25
C LEU A 181 4.95 12.31 -5.07
N TRP A 182 5.59 11.99 -6.19
CA TRP A 182 6.15 12.99 -7.08
C TRP A 182 6.04 12.56 -8.54
N VAL A 183 5.65 13.48 -9.42
CA VAL A 183 5.57 13.25 -10.87
C VAL A 183 6.33 14.36 -11.57
N GLY A 184 7.57 14.07 -11.92
CA GLY A 184 8.48 15.05 -12.48
C GLY A 184 8.47 15.18 -14.00
N ARG A 185 7.79 14.27 -14.71
CA ARG A 185 7.82 14.18 -16.16
C ARG A 185 6.67 13.30 -16.68
N PRO A 186 6.29 13.41 -17.96
CA PRO A 186 5.40 12.43 -18.59
C PRO A 186 6.01 11.02 -18.60
N TYR A 187 5.14 10.02 -18.71
CA TYR A 187 5.52 8.59 -18.74
C TYR A 187 6.00 8.13 -20.13
N ALA A 188 5.59 8.81 -21.20
CA ALA A 188 6.16 8.60 -22.53
C ALA A 188 7.61 9.09 -22.60
N LYS A 189 8.37 8.60 -23.60
CA LYS A 189 9.75 9.04 -23.82
C LYS A 189 9.80 10.55 -24.12
N GLY A 190 10.71 11.26 -23.47
CA GLY A 190 10.94 12.70 -23.66
C GLY A 190 10.26 13.60 -22.61
N GLY A 191 10.45 14.91 -22.74
CA GLY A 191 9.96 15.92 -21.80
C GLY A 191 11.01 16.38 -20.78
N GLN A 192 10.89 17.62 -20.35
CA GLN A 192 11.78 18.21 -19.35
C GLN A 192 11.55 17.52 -17.99
N ARG A 193 12.65 17.11 -17.35
CA ARG A 193 12.61 16.52 -16.01
C ARG A 193 12.49 17.62 -14.96
N TYR A 194 11.51 17.47 -14.08
CA TYR A 194 11.29 18.29 -12.89
C TYR A 194 11.45 17.41 -11.64
N GLY A 195 12.65 17.36 -11.07
CA GLY A 195 12.93 16.46 -9.95
C GLY A 195 12.30 16.91 -8.63
N ASP A 196 12.08 15.95 -7.74
CA ASP A 196 11.51 16.22 -6.42
C ASP A 196 12.42 17.15 -5.60
N PRO A 197 11.87 18.08 -4.79
CA PRO A 197 12.70 19.07 -4.10
C PRO A 197 13.65 18.53 -3.02
N MET A 198 13.51 17.26 -2.60
CA MET A 198 14.36 16.67 -1.56
C MET A 198 15.51 15.85 -2.15
N LYS A 199 15.23 15.00 -3.15
CA LYS A 199 16.20 14.04 -3.67
C LYS A 199 16.39 14.15 -5.19
N ASN A 200 15.70 15.08 -5.84
CA ASN A 200 15.71 15.24 -7.29
C ASN A 200 15.32 13.92 -7.99
N LEU A 201 14.39 13.15 -7.44
CA LEU A 201 13.82 11.95 -8.08
C LEU A 201 12.71 12.36 -9.03
N SER A 202 12.44 11.54 -10.06
CA SER A 202 11.37 11.79 -11.03
C SER A 202 10.70 10.50 -11.48
#